data_AF-A0A2D8MBU6-F1
#
_entry.id   AF-A0A2D8MBU6-F1
#
_cell.length_a   1.000
_cell.length_b   1.000
_cell.length_c   1.000
_cell.angle_alpha   90.00
_cell.angle_beta   90.00
_cell.angle_gamma   90.00
#
_symmetry.space_group_name_H-M   'P 1'
#
loop_
_entity.id
_entity.type
_entity.pdbx_description
1 polymer ?
#
loop_
_entity_poly.entity_id
_entity_poly.type
_entity_poly.pdbx_seq_one_letter_code
_entity_poly.pdbx_strand_id
1 'polypeptide(L)'
;MKVIVAAALLAATGSIPASAQDSARAEYADWIESDWPEAARTDVLTAYREYIENHPGVYDLAKPGFLQQLGEARSAGLAAAEKATDRSGYALALAHFSSILSDGHAQAFAVSAPVPSDAPRYWPGFVALWRGDRLLASTPDSSAILNGSQITACDGVPIENFLRDRLQVRNFRPNEQGQWWVRPSQLFYSIGETTSIHPRECTFALSDGEELTRTLDWSVPDAEQRDFYGESVFPAAEPTLISEPRDGIFVIGLGDFDPDEEMRAKYAALYSAVESRRDELLDARAIVLDMRGNNGGSSEWSRRLASILWGESALKSRAPTSEAIDWRVSPDSIAYLDEAQIEFRENGEVEIADWLSKATAEMKAARDAGEPLWRETEDKVSASPGQDVSAKTILRHRYM
;
A
#
# COMPACT_ATOMS: atom_id res chain seq x y z
N MET A 1 12.86 20.52 7.66
CA MET A 1 12.49 19.82 6.42
C MET A 1 12.31 18.33 6.66
N LYS A 2 11.05 17.91 6.81
CA LYS A 2 10.68 16.52 7.11
C LYS A 2 10.32 15.76 5.84
N VAL A 3 11.32 15.17 5.20
CA VAL A 3 11.11 13.97 4.37
C VAL A 3 10.91 12.81 5.32
N ILE A 4 9.77 12.13 5.21
CA ILE A 4 9.67 10.79 5.74
C ILE A 4 10.13 9.88 4.62
N VAL A 5 11.37 9.39 4.72
CA VAL A 5 11.74 8.19 3.97
C VAL A 5 11.32 7.03 4.84
N ALA A 6 10.37 6.23 4.37
CA ALA A 6 10.07 4.97 5.01
C ALA A 6 10.96 3.91 4.36
N ALA A 7 12.07 3.56 5.00
CA ALA A 7 12.78 2.32 4.73
C ALA A 7 12.38 1.29 5.80
N ALA A 8 11.20 0.68 5.66
CA ALA A 8 10.79 -0.48 6.45
C ALA A 8 10.60 -1.64 5.50
N LEU A 9 11.12 -2.81 5.84
CA LEU A 9 10.44 -4.03 5.45
C LEU A 9 9.02 -3.95 6.03
N LEU A 10 7.95 -4.34 5.34
CA LEU A 10 6.53 -4.35 5.77
C LEU A 10 5.86 -3.05 6.24
N ALA A 11 4.55 -3.00 5.96
CA ALA A 11 3.65 -1.90 6.22
C ALA A 11 2.63 -2.27 7.31
N ALA A 12 2.52 -1.40 8.30
CA ALA A 12 1.36 -1.06 9.07
C ALA A 12 1.20 0.44 8.85
N THR A 13 -0.01 0.84 8.52
CA THR A 13 -0.48 2.22 8.58
C THR A 13 -0.50 2.68 10.05
N GLY A 14 0.67 2.77 10.67
CA GLY A 14 0.85 3.48 11.92
C GLY A 14 0.69 4.96 11.63
N SER A 15 -0.36 5.57 12.16
CA SER A 15 -0.53 7.02 12.19
C SER A 15 0.80 7.68 12.54
N ILE A 16 1.37 8.47 11.62
CA ILE A 16 2.48 9.36 11.93
C ILE A 16 2.03 10.14 13.18
N PRO A 17 2.80 10.18 14.28
CA PRO A 17 2.34 10.86 15.48
C PRO A 17 2.00 12.30 15.10
N ALA A 18 0.80 12.76 15.44
CA ALA A 18 0.18 14.01 14.95
C ALA A 18 1.16 15.20 14.99
N SER A 19 2.03 15.25 16.00
CA SER A 19 3.08 16.25 16.17
C SER A 19 4.07 16.37 15.00
N ALA A 20 4.38 15.31 14.25
CA ALA A 20 5.25 15.38 13.07
C ALA A 20 4.52 15.78 11.79
N GLN A 21 3.23 15.46 11.68
CA GLN A 21 2.38 15.91 10.57
C GLN A 21 2.09 17.42 10.70
N ASP A 22 1.81 17.90 11.92
CA ASP A 22 1.51 19.31 12.20
C ASP A 22 2.70 20.23 11.92
N SER A 23 3.91 19.78 12.25
CA SER A 23 5.12 20.57 11.99
C SER A 23 5.56 20.56 10.53
N ALA A 24 5.33 19.48 9.78
CA ALA A 24 5.53 19.48 8.33
C ALA A 24 4.50 20.40 7.63
N ARG A 25 3.24 20.40 8.09
CA ARG A 25 2.17 21.24 7.54
C ARG A 25 2.45 22.74 7.69
N ALA A 26 2.95 23.17 8.84
CA ALA A 26 3.31 24.57 9.06
C ALA A 26 4.48 25.01 8.18
N GLU A 27 5.43 24.11 7.89
CA GLU A 27 6.62 24.38 7.08
C GLU A 27 6.25 24.63 5.59
N TYR A 28 5.27 23.91 5.04
CA TYR A 28 4.87 24.03 3.63
C TYR A 28 3.90 25.19 3.33
N ALA A 29 3.25 25.76 4.35
CA ALA A 29 2.24 26.81 4.15
C ALA A 29 2.85 28.13 3.65
N ASP A 30 4.15 28.34 3.91
CA ASP A 30 4.88 29.55 3.56
C ASP A 30 5.72 29.41 2.27
N TRP A 31 5.68 28.24 1.62
CA TRP A 31 6.47 27.99 0.41
C TRP A 31 5.91 28.73 -0.80
N ILE A 32 6.79 29.35 -1.58
CA ILE A 32 6.48 30.01 -2.84
C ILE A 32 6.91 29.15 -4.04
N GLU A 33 6.52 29.54 -5.26
CA GLU A 33 6.78 28.77 -6.49
C GLU A 33 8.26 28.38 -6.70
N SER A 34 9.21 29.21 -6.24
CA SER A 34 10.64 28.93 -6.35
C SER A 34 11.15 27.85 -5.38
N ASP A 35 10.38 27.54 -4.33
CA ASP A 35 10.82 26.61 -3.27
C ASP A 35 10.51 25.15 -3.64
N TRP A 36 9.44 24.91 -4.41
CA TRP A 36 8.99 23.56 -4.77
C TRP A 36 10.02 22.72 -5.54
N PRO A 37 10.71 23.25 -6.59
CA PRO A 37 11.70 22.47 -7.32
C PRO A 37 12.90 22.07 -6.45
N GLU A 38 13.42 23.01 -5.66
CA GLU A 38 14.61 22.77 -4.83
C GLU A 38 14.31 21.85 -3.65
N ALA A 39 13.13 22.00 -3.03
CA ALA A 39 12.67 21.08 -2.01
C ALA A 39 12.49 19.65 -2.57
N ALA A 40 11.80 19.50 -3.71
CA ALA A 40 11.62 18.21 -4.36
C ALA A 40 12.97 17.55 -4.69
N ARG A 41 13.91 18.34 -5.20
CA ARG A 41 15.27 17.89 -5.50
C ARG A 41 16.00 17.41 -4.23
N THR A 42 15.99 18.20 -3.17
CA THR A 42 16.63 17.86 -1.89
C THR A 42 16.09 16.57 -1.33
N ASP A 43 14.78 16.38 -1.44
CA ASP A 43 14.08 15.25 -0.84
C ASP A 43 14.25 13.97 -1.65
N VAL A 44 14.30 14.06 -2.99
CA VAL A 44 14.69 12.94 -3.87
C VAL A 44 16.13 12.49 -3.59
N LEU A 45 17.06 13.44 -3.41
CA LEU A 45 18.46 13.11 -3.09
C LEU A 45 18.60 12.50 -1.68
N THR A 46 17.80 12.97 -0.74
CA THR A 46 17.70 12.39 0.61
C THR A 46 17.17 10.97 0.53
N ALA A 47 16.05 10.73 -0.17
CA ALA A 47 15.51 9.39 -0.39
C ALA A 47 16.55 8.46 -1.01
N TYR A 48 17.25 8.89 -2.06
CA TYR A 48 18.32 8.09 -2.66
C TYR A 48 19.42 7.73 -1.65
N ARG A 49 19.86 8.68 -0.81
CA ARG A 49 20.87 8.44 0.22
C ARG A 49 20.39 7.42 1.25
N GLU A 50 19.16 7.56 1.75
CA GLU A 50 18.58 6.62 2.71
C GLU A 50 18.55 5.20 2.16
N TYR A 51 18.22 5.02 0.88
CA TYR A 51 18.28 3.71 0.25
C TYR A 51 19.71 3.15 0.21
N ILE A 52 20.69 3.96 -0.19
CA ILE A 52 22.11 3.55 -0.21
C ILE A 52 22.59 3.14 1.18
N GLU A 53 22.20 3.88 2.21
CA GLU A 53 22.71 3.72 3.57
C GLU A 53 22.00 2.59 4.32
N ASN A 54 20.67 2.47 4.14
CA ASN A 54 19.78 1.73 5.03
C ASN A 54 19.03 0.57 4.33
N HIS A 55 18.99 0.49 3.00
CA HIS A 55 18.27 -0.58 2.32
C HIS A 55 19.16 -1.83 2.07
N PRO A 56 18.75 -3.05 2.46
CA PRO A 56 19.56 -4.26 2.29
C PRO A 56 19.82 -4.62 0.82
N GLY A 57 18.89 -4.25 -0.08
CA GLY A 57 19.01 -4.49 -1.52
C GLY A 57 20.26 -3.92 -2.19
N VAL A 58 20.93 -2.94 -1.57
CA VAL A 58 22.21 -2.38 -2.08
C VAL A 58 23.33 -3.42 -2.11
N TYR A 59 23.27 -4.40 -1.21
CA TYR A 59 24.26 -5.47 -1.07
C TYR A 59 23.69 -6.84 -1.44
N ASP A 60 22.47 -6.90 -2.00
CA ASP A 60 21.82 -8.15 -2.41
C ASP A 60 22.48 -8.69 -3.69
N LEU A 61 23.36 -9.68 -3.51
CA LEU A 61 24.05 -10.35 -4.61
C LEU A 61 23.10 -11.18 -5.50
N ALA A 62 21.91 -11.56 -5.00
CA ALA A 62 20.91 -12.26 -5.80
C ALA A 62 20.14 -11.31 -6.74
N LYS A 63 20.16 -10.00 -6.45
CA LYS A 63 19.54 -8.95 -7.28
C LYS A 63 20.55 -7.83 -7.63
N PRO A 64 21.57 -8.13 -8.47
CA PRO A 64 22.64 -7.17 -8.76
C PRO A 64 22.17 -5.89 -9.47
N GLY A 65 20.95 -5.87 -10.04
CA GLY A 65 20.38 -4.70 -10.71
C GLY A 65 19.87 -3.60 -9.79
N PHE A 66 19.80 -3.82 -8.47
CA PHE A 66 19.16 -2.87 -7.55
C PHE A 66 19.81 -1.47 -7.57
N LEU A 67 21.14 -1.40 -7.56
CA LEU A 67 21.85 -0.11 -7.60
C LEU A 67 21.60 0.67 -8.91
N GLN A 68 21.49 -0.04 -10.03
CA GLN A 68 21.13 0.59 -11.30
C GLN A 68 19.71 1.13 -11.25
N GLN A 69 18.75 0.31 -10.80
CA GLN A 69 17.35 0.71 -10.65
C GLN A 69 17.18 1.91 -9.71
N LEU A 70 17.94 1.95 -8.62
CA LEU A 70 17.97 3.08 -7.69
C LEU A 70 18.56 4.34 -8.33
N GLY A 71 19.56 4.20 -9.20
CA GLY A 71 20.07 5.30 -10.03
C GLY A 71 19.02 5.85 -11.01
N GLU A 72 18.25 4.97 -11.63
CA GLU A 72 17.13 5.31 -12.52
C GLU A 72 16.01 6.04 -11.75
N ALA A 73 15.64 5.53 -10.57
CA ALA A 73 14.70 6.16 -9.64
C ALA A 73 15.12 7.59 -9.29
N ARG A 74 16.39 7.80 -8.92
CA ARG A 74 16.94 9.14 -8.66
C ARG A 74 16.79 10.06 -9.87
N SER A 75 17.20 9.60 -11.05
CA SER A 75 17.12 10.43 -12.27
C SER A 75 15.68 10.82 -12.61
N ALA A 76 14.72 9.89 -12.48
CA ALA A 76 13.32 10.18 -12.74
C ALA A 76 12.72 11.18 -11.74
N GLY A 77 13.00 10.99 -10.44
CA GLY A 77 12.56 11.92 -9.41
C GLY A 77 13.13 13.33 -9.60
N LEU A 78 14.41 13.45 -9.96
CA LEU A 78 15.06 14.74 -10.24
C LEU A 78 14.47 15.44 -11.48
N ALA A 79 14.22 14.70 -12.56
CA ALA A 79 13.59 15.25 -13.76
C ALA A 79 12.15 15.74 -13.52
N ALA A 80 11.43 15.11 -12.58
CA ALA A 80 10.13 15.56 -12.13
C ALA A 80 10.21 16.76 -11.17
N ALA A 81 11.22 16.80 -10.29
CA ALA A 81 11.46 17.93 -9.39
C ALA A 81 11.67 19.25 -10.13
N GLU A 82 12.37 19.24 -11.28
CA GLU A 82 12.57 20.43 -12.13
C GLU A 82 11.25 21.09 -12.59
N LYS A 83 10.15 20.32 -12.63
CA LYS A 83 8.83 20.77 -13.10
C LYS A 83 7.88 21.08 -11.95
N ALA A 84 8.31 20.94 -10.71
CA ALA A 84 7.44 21.11 -9.54
C ALA A 84 7.19 22.59 -9.29
N THR A 85 5.99 23.08 -9.58
CA THR A 85 5.59 24.47 -9.30
C THR A 85 4.68 24.62 -8.09
N ASP A 86 4.21 23.49 -7.56
CA ASP A 86 3.27 23.42 -6.45
C ASP A 86 3.47 22.12 -5.65
N ARG A 87 2.66 21.95 -4.61
CA ARG A 87 2.65 20.75 -3.77
C ARG A 87 2.40 19.45 -4.54
N SER A 88 1.56 19.48 -5.57
CA SER A 88 1.27 18.30 -6.39
C SER A 88 2.49 17.92 -7.23
N GLY A 89 3.20 18.91 -7.78
CA GLY A 89 4.46 18.71 -8.49
C GLY A 89 5.56 18.14 -7.59
N TYR A 90 5.69 18.64 -6.35
CA TYR A 90 6.58 18.08 -5.34
C TYR A 90 6.25 16.62 -5.01
N ALA A 91 4.97 16.32 -4.75
CA ALA A 91 4.52 14.95 -4.47
C ALA A 91 4.77 14.01 -5.66
N LEU A 92 4.58 14.50 -6.87
CA LEU A 92 4.84 13.76 -8.10
C LEU A 92 6.33 13.43 -8.27
N ALA A 93 7.24 14.33 -7.88
CA ALA A 93 8.68 14.07 -7.93
C ALA A 93 9.10 12.90 -7.02
N LEU A 94 8.59 12.86 -5.78
CA LEU A 94 8.82 11.74 -4.86
C LEU A 94 8.16 10.45 -5.36
N ALA A 95 6.96 10.56 -5.95
CA ALA A 95 6.26 9.42 -6.54
C ALA A 95 7.02 8.80 -7.72
N HIS A 96 7.60 9.61 -8.61
CA HIS A 96 8.44 9.13 -9.71
C HIS A 96 9.69 8.40 -9.23
N PHE A 97 10.30 8.87 -8.14
CA PHE A 97 11.40 8.15 -7.49
C PHE A 97 10.94 6.77 -7.00
N SER A 98 9.88 6.71 -6.20
CA SER A 98 9.41 5.47 -5.58
C SER A 98 8.81 4.46 -6.57
N SER A 99 8.15 4.93 -7.63
CA SER A 99 7.46 4.06 -8.60
C SER A 99 8.41 3.17 -9.39
N ILE A 100 9.63 3.65 -9.69
CA ILE A 100 10.66 2.86 -10.37
C ILE A 100 11.14 1.71 -9.50
N LEU A 101 11.29 1.93 -8.19
CA LEU A 101 11.67 0.90 -7.24
C LEU A 101 10.57 -0.17 -7.08
N SER A 102 9.31 0.26 -7.23
CA SER A 102 8.12 -0.60 -7.17
C SER A 102 8.05 -1.45 -5.91
N ASP A 103 8.56 -0.93 -4.79
CA ASP A 103 8.52 -1.58 -3.48
C ASP A 103 7.32 -1.08 -2.67
N GLY A 104 6.50 -2.00 -2.19
CA GLY A 104 5.32 -1.69 -1.39
C GLY A 104 5.63 -1.20 0.03
N HIS A 105 6.85 -1.42 0.51
CA HIS A 105 7.26 -1.23 1.90
C HIS A 105 8.36 -0.17 2.05
N ALA A 106 9.23 -0.03 1.06
CA ALA A 106 10.23 1.03 1.01
C ALA A 106 9.79 2.14 0.04
N GLN A 107 9.52 3.36 0.53
CA GLN A 107 9.02 4.47 -0.30
C GLN A 107 9.44 5.83 0.26
N ALA A 108 9.63 6.79 -0.65
CA ALA A 108 9.61 8.21 -0.36
C ALA A 108 8.31 8.81 -0.90
N PHE A 109 7.55 9.48 -0.03
CA PHE A 109 6.27 10.05 -0.41
C PHE A 109 6.06 11.39 0.30
N ALA A 110 5.32 12.28 -0.36
CA ALA A 110 4.89 13.51 0.28
C ALA A 110 3.85 13.19 1.35
N VAL A 111 4.06 13.69 2.57
CA VAL A 111 3.05 13.58 3.62
C VAL A 111 1.83 14.40 3.19
N SER A 112 0.72 13.72 2.96
CA SER A 112 -0.56 14.38 2.74
C SER A 112 -0.98 15.07 4.04
N ALA A 113 -1.41 16.33 3.95
CA ALA A 113 -2.06 16.95 5.10
C ALA A 113 -3.32 16.14 5.44
N PRO A 114 -3.67 15.98 6.73
CA PRO A 114 -4.96 15.40 7.08
C PRO A 114 -6.04 16.15 6.33
N VAL A 115 -6.80 15.42 5.51
CA VAL A 115 -7.93 15.99 4.79
C VAL A 115 -9.02 16.23 5.83
N PRO A 116 -9.50 17.48 6.02
CA PRO A 116 -10.59 17.74 6.95
C PRO A 116 -11.78 16.82 6.67
N SER A 117 -12.45 16.34 7.72
CA SER A 117 -13.60 15.44 7.56
C SER A 117 -14.76 16.10 6.80
N ASP A 118 -14.81 17.43 6.80
CA ASP A 118 -15.76 18.29 6.08
C ASP A 118 -15.24 18.79 4.72
N ALA A 119 -14.06 18.33 4.27
CA ALA A 119 -13.53 18.72 2.98
C ALA A 119 -14.52 18.33 1.86
N PRO A 120 -14.79 19.24 0.91
CA PRO A 120 -15.72 18.95 -0.18
C PRO A 120 -15.20 17.78 -1.02
N ARG A 121 -16.13 16.98 -1.54
CA ARG A 121 -15.84 15.86 -2.43
C ARG A 121 -16.35 16.21 -3.80
N TYR A 122 -15.62 15.86 -4.85
CA TYR A 122 -16.03 16.10 -6.23
C TYR A 122 -15.99 14.81 -7.04
N TRP A 123 -16.98 14.64 -7.90
CA TRP A 123 -17.20 13.42 -8.66
C TRP A 123 -17.77 13.74 -10.05
N PRO A 124 -17.31 13.09 -11.13
CA PRO A 124 -17.73 13.39 -12.51
C PRO A 124 -19.00 12.63 -12.95
N GLY A 125 -19.74 12.04 -12.01
CA GLY A 125 -21.00 11.35 -12.30
C GLY A 125 -20.90 9.86 -12.67
N PHE A 126 -19.70 9.26 -12.64
CA PHE A 126 -19.51 7.82 -12.87
C PHE A 126 -18.34 7.26 -12.03
N VAL A 127 -18.36 5.95 -11.80
CA VAL A 127 -17.25 5.20 -11.19
C VAL A 127 -16.43 4.55 -12.29
N ALA A 128 -15.12 4.79 -12.31
CA ALA A 128 -14.20 4.12 -13.22
C ALA A 128 -13.70 2.80 -12.60
N LEU A 129 -14.04 1.68 -13.21
CA LEU A 129 -13.80 0.33 -12.69
C LEU A 129 -12.99 -0.49 -13.70
N TRP A 130 -11.84 -1.00 -13.29
CA TRP A 130 -11.06 -1.89 -14.15
C TRP A 130 -11.65 -3.29 -14.13
N ARG A 131 -12.01 -3.84 -15.29
CA ARG A 131 -12.60 -5.17 -15.45
C ARG A 131 -11.93 -5.88 -16.61
N GLY A 132 -11.26 -6.99 -16.32
CA GLY A 132 -10.46 -7.70 -17.32
C GLY A 132 -9.28 -6.85 -17.78
N ASP A 133 -9.32 -6.45 -19.04
CA ASP A 133 -8.28 -5.68 -19.73
C ASP A 133 -8.70 -4.22 -20.01
N ARG A 134 -9.79 -3.74 -19.40
CA ARG A 134 -10.40 -2.43 -19.74
C ARG A 134 -10.83 -1.66 -18.51
N LEU A 135 -10.81 -0.33 -18.62
CA LEU A 135 -11.46 0.57 -17.68
C LEU A 135 -12.89 0.87 -18.16
N LEU A 136 -13.89 0.55 -17.35
CA LEU A 136 -15.30 0.77 -17.65
C LEU A 136 -15.88 1.87 -16.77
N ALA A 137 -16.80 2.66 -17.30
CA ALA A 137 -17.62 3.60 -16.53
C ALA A 137 -18.88 2.90 -15.99
N SER A 138 -19.22 3.15 -14.73
CA SER A 138 -20.45 2.69 -14.09
C SER A 138 -21.22 3.90 -13.54
N THR A 139 -22.51 4.01 -13.81
CA THR A 139 -23.34 5.15 -13.39
C THR A 139 -24.51 4.69 -12.52
N PRO A 140 -25.03 5.54 -11.60
CA PRO A 140 -26.20 5.20 -10.80
C PRO A 140 -27.43 4.86 -11.64
N ASP A 141 -27.64 5.63 -12.72
CA ASP A 141 -28.63 5.29 -13.74
C ASP A 141 -28.03 4.30 -14.73
N SER A 142 -28.45 3.04 -14.63
CA SER A 142 -28.00 1.97 -15.52
C SER A 142 -28.37 2.16 -16.99
N SER A 143 -29.31 3.06 -17.29
CA SER A 143 -29.71 3.42 -18.66
C SER A 143 -28.91 4.57 -19.27
N ALA A 144 -28.06 5.23 -18.47
CA ALA A 144 -27.22 6.31 -18.96
C ALA A 144 -26.21 5.79 -20.00
N ILE A 145 -25.96 6.58 -21.03
CA ILE A 145 -25.13 6.19 -22.19
C ILE A 145 -23.70 5.77 -21.80
N LEU A 146 -23.15 6.32 -20.71
CA LEU A 146 -21.80 5.98 -20.24
C LEU A 146 -21.75 4.67 -19.46
N ASN A 147 -22.89 4.15 -18.98
CA ASN A 147 -22.90 2.93 -18.19
C ASN A 147 -22.37 1.74 -19.01
N GLY A 148 -21.33 1.07 -18.53
CA GLY A 148 -20.65 -0.03 -19.22
C GLY A 148 -19.76 0.40 -20.38
N SER A 149 -19.68 1.70 -20.71
CA SER A 149 -18.80 2.21 -21.76
C SER A 149 -17.33 2.10 -21.33
N GLN A 150 -16.44 1.81 -22.28
CA GLN A 150 -15.01 1.74 -22.03
C GLN A 150 -14.40 3.12 -22.05
N ILE A 151 -13.66 3.50 -21.01
CA ILE A 151 -12.84 4.71 -20.99
C ILE A 151 -11.54 4.38 -21.73
N THR A 152 -11.29 5.02 -22.87
CA THR A 152 -10.14 4.71 -23.74
C THR A 152 -8.99 5.71 -23.60
N ALA A 153 -9.30 6.95 -23.25
CA ALA A 153 -8.32 8.01 -23.04
C ALA A 153 -8.85 9.07 -22.06
N CYS A 154 -7.94 9.78 -21.40
CA CYS A 154 -8.27 11.02 -20.68
C CYS A 154 -7.19 12.08 -20.93
N ASP A 155 -7.62 13.33 -21.07
CA ASP A 155 -6.79 14.48 -21.44
C ASP A 155 -5.89 14.23 -22.67
N GLY A 156 -6.41 13.48 -23.65
CA GLY A 156 -5.69 13.10 -24.88
C GLY A 156 -4.62 12.01 -24.69
N VAL A 157 -4.49 11.43 -23.48
CA VAL A 157 -3.55 10.35 -23.17
C VAL A 157 -4.29 9.01 -23.12
N PRO A 158 -3.79 7.94 -23.78
CA PRO A 158 -4.38 6.60 -23.66
C PRO A 158 -4.53 6.18 -22.20
N ILE A 159 -5.66 5.57 -21.86
CA ILE A 159 -6.09 5.43 -20.46
C ILE A 159 -5.07 4.71 -19.57
N GLU A 160 -4.41 3.67 -20.07
CA GLU A 160 -3.38 2.96 -19.30
C GLU A 160 -2.19 3.84 -18.95
N ASN A 161 -1.72 4.64 -19.90
CA ASN A 161 -0.62 5.58 -19.69
C ASN A 161 -1.06 6.68 -18.73
N PHE A 162 -2.28 7.21 -18.90
CA PHE A 162 -2.86 8.19 -17.99
C PHE A 162 -2.90 7.67 -16.54
N LEU A 163 -3.40 6.45 -16.33
CA LEU A 163 -3.46 5.82 -15.02
C LEU A 163 -2.06 5.59 -14.43
N ARG A 164 -1.12 5.05 -15.22
CA ARG A 164 0.26 4.78 -14.78
C ARG A 164 1.00 6.05 -14.37
N ASP A 165 0.75 7.17 -15.03
CA ASP A 165 1.42 8.43 -14.74
C ASP A 165 0.79 9.13 -13.53
N ARG A 166 -0.55 9.16 -13.45
CA ARG A 166 -1.26 9.95 -12.43
C ARG A 166 -1.42 9.22 -11.10
N LEU A 167 -1.53 7.89 -11.10
CA LEU A 167 -1.69 7.12 -9.87
C LEU A 167 -0.38 6.92 -9.08
N GLN A 168 0.79 7.34 -9.60
CA GLN A 168 2.07 7.16 -8.88
C GLN A 168 2.05 7.85 -7.52
N VAL A 169 1.42 9.01 -7.41
CA VAL A 169 1.25 9.75 -6.13
C VAL A 169 0.38 9.00 -5.11
N ARG A 170 -0.25 7.91 -5.53
CA ARG A 170 -1.04 6.98 -4.71
C ARG A 170 -0.36 5.61 -4.56
N ASN A 171 0.96 5.56 -4.76
CA ASN A 171 1.79 4.36 -4.64
C ASN A 171 1.34 3.22 -5.58
N PHE A 172 0.90 3.59 -6.77
CA PHE A 172 0.42 2.63 -7.75
C PHE A 172 1.55 1.79 -8.34
N ARG A 173 1.43 0.47 -8.19
CA ARG A 173 2.40 -0.50 -8.68
C ARG A 173 1.73 -1.32 -9.76
N PRO A 174 1.90 -0.97 -11.04
CA PRO A 174 1.09 -1.55 -12.12
C PRO A 174 1.38 -3.03 -12.39
N ASN A 175 2.45 -3.58 -11.84
CA ASN A 175 2.73 -5.02 -11.90
C ASN A 175 1.91 -5.82 -10.87
N GLU A 176 1.30 -5.15 -9.89
CA GLU A 176 0.37 -5.76 -8.93
C GLU A 176 -1.05 -5.68 -9.49
N GLN A 177 -1.49 -6.75 -10.16
CA GLN A 177 -2.78 -6.81 -10.87
C GLN A 177 -3.98 -6.41 -9.99
N GLY A 178 -3.95 -6.74 -8.69
CA GLY A 178 -5.00 -6.35 -7.75
C GLY A 178 -5.21 -4.83 -7.64
N GLN A 179 -4.16 -4.03 -7.86
CA GLN A 179 -4.28 -2.57 -7.79
C GLN A 179 -5.12 -2.00 -8.92
N TRP A 180 -5.07 -2.59 -10.12
CA TRP A 180 -5.88 -2.15 -11.24
C TRP A 180 -7.38 -2.22 -10.92
N TRP A 181 -7.82 -3.21 -10.12
CA TRP A 181 -9.23 -3.38 -9.79
C TRP A 181 -9.86 -2.19 -9.02
N VAL A 182 -9.08 -1.54 -8.15
CA VAL A 182 -9.59 -0.55 -7.18
C VAL A 182 -8.97 0.85 -7.31
N ARG A 183 -7.72 0.97 -7.77
CA ARG A 183 -7.01 2.26 -7.77
C ARG A 183 -7.50 3.24 -8.83
N PRO A 184 -7.89 2.85 -10.06
CA PRO A 184 -8.32 3.78 -11.08
C PRO A 184 -9.45 4.72 -10.65
N SER A 185 -10.43 4.22 -9.87
CA SER A 185 -11.55 5.03 -9.38
C SER A 185 -11.09 6.25 -8.56
N GLN A 186 -9.91 6.17 -7.93
CA GLN A 186 -9.34 7.25 -7.12
C GLN A 186 -8.97 8.50 -7.94
N LEU A 187 -8.74 8.38 -9.25
CA LEU A 187 -8.55 9.55 -10.12
C LEU A 187 -9.86 10.19 -10.54
N PHE A 188 -10.99 9.50 -10.34
CA PHE A 188 -12.33 9.95 -10.70
C PHE A 188 -13.14 10.34 -9.44
N TYR A 189 -12.48 10.55 -8.30
CA TYR A 189 -13.08 11.01 -7.06
C TYR A 189 -12.10 11.87 -6.26
N SER A 190 -12.42 13.16 -6.15
CA SER A 190 -11.58 14.14 -5.46
C SER A 190 -12.10 14.39 -4.04
N ILE A 191 -11.18 14.61 -3.10
CA ILE A 191 -11.48 15.07 -1.73
C ILE A 191 -10.61 16.31 -1.47
N GLY A 192 -11.22 17.40 -1.02
CA GLY A 192 -10.59 18.71 -0.88
C GLY A 192 -10.58 19.47 -2.19
N GLU A 193 -9.52 19.31 -2.99
CA GLU A 193 -9.35 20.05 -4.24
C GLU A 193 -9.23 19.13 -5.45
N THR A 194 -9.82 19.55 -6.58
CA THR A 194 -9.55 18.97 -7.89
C THR A 194 -8.17 19.43 -8.36
N THR A 195 -7.13 18.68 -7.99
CA THR A 195 -5.76 18.97 -8.42
C THR A 195 -5.50 18.46 -9.84
N SER A 196 -4.35 18.82 -10.41
CA SER A 196 -3.92 18.48 -11.77
C SER A 196 -3.79 16.98 -12.07
N ILE A 197 -3.99 16.09 -11.08
CA ILE A 197 -4.03 14.63 -11.27
C ILE A 197 -5.38 14.12 -11.76
N HIS A 198 -6.46 14.90 -11.58
CA HIS A 198 -7.80 14.51 -11.99
C HIS A 198 -8.03 14.90 -13.46
N PRO A 199 -8.65 14.02 -14.28
CA PRO A 199 -8.88 14.31 -15.69
C PRO A 199 -9.90 15.43 -15.89
N ARG A 200 -9.69 16.26 -16.92
CA ARG A 200 -10.66 17.28 -17.33
C ARG A 200 -11.59 16.77 -18.42
N GLU A 201 -11.10 15.86 -19.26
CA GLU A 201 -11.84 15.28 -20.36
C GLU A 201 -11.49 13.80 -20.50
N CYS A 202 -12.47 12.97 -20.87
CA CYS A 202 -12.22 11.57 -21.23
C CYS A 202 -12.98 11.18 -22.50
N THR A 203 -12.39 10.22 -23.21
CA THR A 203 -12.97 9.56 -24.39
C THR A 203 -13.50 8.19 -23.98
N PHE A 204 -14.71 7.90 -24.42
CA PHE A 204 -15.46 6.69 -24.12
C PHE A 204 -15.77 5.96 -25.43
N ALA A 205 -15.47 4.67 -25.51
CA ALA A 205 -16.01 3.78 -26.52
C ALA A 205 -17.35 3.23 -26.00
N LEU A 206 -18.43 3.60 -26.70
CA LEU A 206 -19.80 3.22 -26.39
C LEU A 206 -20.08 1.78 -26.81
N SER A 207 -21.21 1.23 -26.36
CA SER A 207 -21.60 -0.16 -26.61
C SER A 207 -21.93 -0.45 -28.09
N ASP A 208 -22.27 0.57 -28.87
CA ASP A 208 -22.48 0.51 -30.32
C ASP A 208 -21.18 0.69 -31.13
N GLY A 209 -20.06 0.95 -30.46
CA GLY A 209 -18.75 1.18 -31.06
C GLY A 209 -18.46 2.64 -31.43
N GLU A 210 -19.37 3.58 -31.18
CA GLU A 210 -19.08 5.00 -31.34
C GLU A 210 -18.12 5.51 -30.26
N GLU A 211 -17.32 6.52 -30.60
CA GLU A 211 -16.49 7.23 -29.63
C GLU A 211 -17.16 8.53 -29.20
N LEU A 212 -17.21 8.75 -27.89
CA LEU A 212 -17.77 9.94 -27.27
C LEU A 212 -16.71 10.58 -26.39
N THR A 213 -16.30 11.80 -26.70
CA THR A 213 -15.42 12.59 -25.83
C THR A 213 -16.26 13.57 -25.01
N ARG A 214 -16.03 13.61 -23.69
CA ARG A 214 -16.73 14.50 -22.77
C ARG A 214 -15.77 15.19 -21.83
N THR A 215 -15.92 16.52 -21.75
CA THR A 215 -15.43 17.29 -20.60
C THR A 215 -16.18 16.83 -19.35
N LEU A 216 -15.44 16.55 -18.29
CA LEU A 216 -15.96 16.03 -17.03
C LEU A 216 -16.50 17.17 -16.17
N ASP A 217 -17.76 17.03 -15.73
CA ASP A 217 -18.40 17.95 -14.82
C ASP A 217 -18.21 17.49 -13.37
N TRP A 218 -17.19 18.05 -12.72
CA TRP A 218 -16.82 17.72 -11.34
C TRP A 218 -17.74 18.45 -10.37
N SER A 219 -18.72 17.74 -9.83
CA SER A 219 -19.73 18.29 -8.93
C SER A 219 -19.71 17.59 -7.56
N VAL A 220 -20.30 18.23 -6.55
CA VAL A 220 -20.41 17.63 -5.21
C VAL A 220 -21.47 16.53 -5.25
N PRO A 221 -21.11 15.26 -5.00
CA PRO A 221 -22.08 14.18 -5.04
C PRO A 221 -23.05 14.26 -3.85
N ASP A 222 -24.32 13.92 -4.06
CA ASP A 222 -25.29 13.73 -2.99
C ASP A 222 -25.02 12.45 -2.18
N ALA A 223 -25.90 12.09 -1.23
CA ALA A 223 -25.73 10.91 -0.40
C ALA A 223 -25.77 9.61 -1.20
N GLU A 224 -26.77 9.44 -2.07
CA GLU A 224 -26.97 8.23 -2.86
C GLU A 224 -25.81 8.01 -3.83
N GLN A 225 -25.30 9.09 -4.42
CA GLN A 225 -24.13 9.05 -5.32
C GLN A 225 -22.85 8.65 -4.58
N ARG A 226 -22.68 9.11 -3.33
CA ARG A 226 -21.54 8.69 -2.49
C ARG A 226 -21.63 7.21 -2.12
N ASP A 227 -22.82 6.74 -1.78
CA ASP A 227 -23.07 5.33 -1.45
C ASP A 227 -22.81 4.45 -2.68
N PHE A 228 -23.33 4.83 -3.84
CA PHE A 228 -23.07 4.16 -5.11
C PHE A 228 -21.58 4.06 -5.44
N TYR A 229 -20.82 5.16 -5.25
CA TYR A 229 -19.37 5.14 -5.43
C TYR A 229 -18.71 4.14 -4.47
N GLY A 230 -19.07 4.20 -3.18
CA GLY A 230 -18.54 3.32 -2.15
C GLY A 230 -18.75 1.84 -2.46
N GLU A 231 -19.99 1.46 -2.75
CA GLU A 231 -20.39 0.08 -3.07
C GLU A 231 -19.77 -0.42 -4.39
N SER A 232 -19.56 0.46 -5.36
CA SER A 232 -18.96 0.10 -6.65
C SER A 232 -17.46 -0.20 -6.54
N VAL A 233 -16.73 0.59 -5.74
CA VAL A 233 -15.28 0.45 -5.57
C VAL A 233 -14.94 -0.61 -4.52
N PHE A 234 -15.68 -0.59 -3.41
CA PHE A 234 -15.51 -1.50 -2.27
C PHE A 234 -16.82 -2.27 -2.07
N PRO A 235 -17.12 -3.24 -2.95
CA PRO A 235 -18.32 -4.06 -2.76
C PRO A 235 -18.26 -4.74 -1.41
N ALA A 236 -19.41 -4.83 -0.74
CA ALA A 236 -19.51 -5.48 0.56
C ALA A 236 -18.86 -6.86 0.52
N ALA A 237 -17.86 -7.04 1.39
CA ALA A 237 -17.29 -8.34 1.64
C ALA A 237 -18.34 -9.24 2.30
N GLU A 238 -18.26 -10.54 2.07
CA GLU A 238 -18.99 -11.48 2.91
C GLU A 238 -18.63 -11.24 4.39
N PRO A 239 -19.59 -11.32 5.32
CA PRO A 239 -19.27 -11.21 6.73
C PRO A 239 -18.18 -12.22 7.12
N THR A 240 -17.38 -11.89 8.13
CA THR A 240 -16.37 -12.81 8.69
C THR A 240 -17.07 -14.01 9.35
N LEU A 241 -17.40 -15.00 8.54
CA LEU A 241 -18.09 -16.24 8.87
C LEU A 241 -17.85 -17.29 7.78
N ILE A 242 -18.31 -18.52 8.06
CA ILE A 242 -18.46 -19.59 7.08
C ILE A 242 -19.94 -19.74 6.73
N SER A 243 -20.25 -19.71 5.44
CA SER A 243 -21.59 -19.95 4.91
C SER A 243 -21.57 -21.00 3.80
N GLU A 244 -22.75 -21.55 3.49
CA GLU A 244 -22.94 -22.48 2.39
C GLU A 244 -24.13 -22.01 1.54
N PRO A 245 -23.92 -21.01 0.66
CA PRO A 245 -25.00 -20.44 -0.14
C PRO A 245 -25.60 -21.43 -1.15
N ARG A 246 -24.87 -22.51 -1.47
CA ARG A 246 -25.33 -23.62 -2.32
C ARG A 246 -24.72 -24.91 -1.82
N ASP A 247 -25.44 -26.02 -1.98
CA ASP A 247 -25.01 -27.36 -1.57
C ASP A 247 -23.59 -27.71 -2.06
N GLY A 248 -22.70 -27.96 -1.10
CA GLY A 248 -21.29 -28.27 -1.29
C GLY A 248 -20.42 -27.10 -1.74
N ILE A 249 -20.93 -25.86 -1.77
CA ILE A 249 -20.15 -24.64 -2.07
C ILE A 249 -20.12 -23.77 -0.83
N PHE A 250 -18.94 -23.68 -0.23
CA PHE A 250 -18.70 -22.93 0.99
C PHE A 250 -18.07 -21.58 0.66
N VAL A 251 -18.46 -20.56 1.41
CA VAL A 251 -17.84 -19.24 1.36
C VAL A 251 -17.32 -18.90 2.76
N ILE A 252 -16.05 -18.51 2.83
CA ILE A 252 -15.38 -18.12 4.07
C ILE A 252 -14.91 -16.68 3.91
N GLY A 253 -15.49 -15.78 4.71
CA GLY A 253 -15.13 -14.36 4.74
C GLY A 253 -13.91 -14.11 5.63
N LEU A 254 -12.91 -13.43 5.08
CA LEU A 254 -11.65 -13.11 5.77
C LEU A 254 -11.25 -11.65 5.44
N GLY A 255 -12.11 -10.72 5.88
CA GLY A 255 -12.14 -9.35 5.38
C GLY A 255 -11.06 -8.39 5.90
N ASP A 256 -10.27 -8.77 6.93
CA ASP A 256 -9.27 -7.87 7.53
C ASP A 256 -8.17 -8.62 8.29
N PHE A 257 -6.89 -8.23 8.17
CA PHE A 257 -5.79 -8.79 8.96
C PHE A 257 -5.28 -7.86 10.06
N ASP A 258 -5.94 -6.73 10.31
CA ASP A 258 -5.71 -5.89 11.49
C ASP A 258 -7.00 -5.74 12.33
N PRO A 259 -7.57 -6.87 12.83
CA PRO A 259 -8.88 -6.86 13.45
C PRO A 259 -8.89 -6.15 14.81
N ASP A 260 -9.90 -5.31 15.02
CA ASP A 260 -10.24 -4.82 16.35
C ASP A 260 -10.73 -5.95 17.29
N GLU A 261 -11.07 -5.62 18.53
CA GLU A 261 -11.54 -6.62 19.51
C GLU A 261 -12.81 -7.36 19.07
N GLU A 262 -13.76 -6.67 18.43
CA GLU A 262 -15.00 -7.28 17.95
C GLU A 262 -14.73 -8.25 16.80
N MET A 263 -13.91 -7.84 15.82
CA MET A 263 -13.53 -8.67 14.68
C MET A 263 -12.68 -9.87 15.12
N ARG A 264 -11.82 -9.73 16.15
CA ARG A 264 -11.08 -10.86 16.74
C ARG A 264 -12.01 -11.93 17.32
N ALA A 265 -13.09 -11.53 18.00
CA ALA A 265 -14.09 -12.48 18.48
C ALA A 265 -14.80 -13.21 17.32
N LYS A 266 -15.11 -12.50 16.23
CA LYS A 266 -15.67 -13.11 15.00
C LYS A 266 -14.68 -14.10 14.36
N TYR A 267 -13.39 -13.79 14.35
CA TYR A 267 -12.36 -14.71 13.86
C TYR A 267 -12.29 -15.98 14.71
N ALA A 268 -12.32 -15.87 16.04
CA ALA A 268 -12.34 -17.04 16.90
C ALA A 268 -13.56 -17.95 16.62
N ALA A 269 -14.74 -17.35 16.41
CA ALA A 269 -15.95 -18.08 16.03
C ALA A 269 -15.83 -18.73 14.64
N LEU A 270 -15.28 -18.00 13.66
CA LEU A 270 -15.01 -18.53 12.32
C LEU A 270 -14.09 -19.75 12.39
N TYR A 271 -12.95 -19.66 13.08
CA TYR A 271 -12.00 -20.77 13.18
C TYR A 271 -12.63 -22.01 13.81
N SER A 272 -13.37 -21.84 14.91
CA SER A 272 -14.13 -22.94 15.54
C SER A 272 -15.16 -23.56 14.59
N ALA A 273 -15.85 -22.73 13.80
CA ALA A 273 -16.82 -23.21 12.82
C ALA A 273 -16.15 -23.98 11.67
N VAL A 274 -14.99 -23.51 11.17
CA VAL A 274 -14.22 -24.19 10.13
C VAL A 274 -13.61 -25.50 10.66
N GLU A 275 -13.11 -25.51 11.90
CA GLU A 275 -12.59 -26.72 12.56
C GLU A 275 -13.68 -27.80 12.71
N SER A 276 -14.86 -27.41 13.19
CA SER A 276 -15.96 -28.36 13.41
C SER A 276 -16.56 -28.91 12.11
N ARG A 277 -16.47 -28.15 11.01
CA ARG A 277 -16.96 -28.54 9.67
C ARG A 277 -15.85 -29.04 8.76
N ARG A 278 -14.67 -29.33 9.29
CA ARG A 278 -13.48 -29.63 8.48
C ARG A 278 -13.70 -30.81 7.54
N ASP A 279 -14.34 -31.89 8.00
CA ASP A 279 -14.60 -33.06 7.15
C ASP A 279 -15.56 -32.72 5.99
N GLU A 280 -16.61 -31.93 6.24
CA GLU A 280 -17.50 -31.43 5.19
C GLU A 280 -16.75 -30.55 4.17
N LEU A 281 -15.84 -29.70 4.65
CA LEU A 281 -15.04 -28.82 3.82
C LEU A 281 -14.05 -29.60 2.94
N LEU A 282 -13.52 -30.72 3.42
CA LEU A 282 -12.65 -31.59 2.62
C LEU A 282 -13.42 -32.29 1.49
N ASP A 283 -14.69 -32.58 1.70
CA ASP A 283 -15.59 -33.18 0.70
C ASP A 283 -16.35 -32.13 -0.15
N ALA A 284 -16.13 -30.84 0.11
CA ALA A 284 -16.81 -29.75 -0.57
C ALA A 284 -16.52 -29.74 -2.07
N ARG A 285 -17.53 -29.36 -2.87
CA ARG A 285 -17.37 -29.13 -4.31
C ARG A 285 -16.51 -27.90 -4.59
N ALA A 286 -16.62 -26.88 -3.75
CA ALA A 286 -15.78 -25.68 -3.79
C ALA A 286 -15.73 -24.98 -2.44
N ILE A 287 -14.60 -24.35 -2.16
CA ILE A 287 -14.43 -23.38 -1.08
C ILE A 287 -14.02 -22.06 -1.73
N VAL A 288 -14.78 -21.00 -1.47
CA VAL A 288 -14.49 -19.64 -1.89
C VAL A 288 -13.99 -18.88 -0.67
N LEU A 289 -12.75 -18.37 -0.76
CA LEU A 289 -12.22 -17.45 0.23
C LEU A 289 -12.52 -16.02 -0.24
N ASP A 290 -13.38 -15.31 0.49
CA ASP A 290 -13.67 -13.91 0.19
C ASP A 290 -12.76 -13.01 1.02
N MET A 291 -11.76 -12.43 0.34
CA MET A 291 -10.81 -11.47 0.90
C MET A 291 -11.02 -10.06 0.34
N ARG A 292 -12.16 -9.78 -0.30
CA ARG A 292 -12.45 -8.43 -0.79
C ARG A 292 -12.46 -7.46 0.40
N GLY A 293 -11.90 -6.26 0.20
CA GLY A 293 -11.80 -5.25 1.26
C GLY A 293 -10.66 -5.46 2.25
N ASN A 294 -9.97 -6.62 2.23
CA ASN A 294 -8.81 -6.86 3.08
C ASN A 294 -7.60 -6.03 2.60
N ASN A 295 -7.07 -5.20 3.49
CA ASN A 295 -5.96 -4.27 3.20
C ASN A 295 -4.60 -4.73 3.74
N GLY A 296 -4.51 -5.97 4.22
CA GLY A 296 -3.32 -6.50 4.90
C GLY A 296 -3.40 -6.35 6.41
N GLY A 297 -2.25 -6.49 7.07
CA GLY A 297 -2.11 -6.65 8.52
C GLY A 297 -1.30 -7.91 8.84
N SER A 298 -1.59 -8.56 9.96
CA SER A 298 -0.86 -9.74 10.40
C SER A 298 -1.14 -10.97 9.54
N SER A 299 -0.08 -11.61 9.07
CA SER A 299 -0.19 -12.86 8.32
C SER A 299 -0.76 -14.03 9.16
N GLU A 300 -0.73 -13.93 10.49
CA GLU A 300 -1.19 -14.96 11.43
C GLU A 300 -2.65 -15.34 11.17
N TRP A 301 -3.53 -14.36 10.93
CA TRP A 301 -4.97 -14.58 10.71
C TRP A 301 -5.24 -15.50 9.52
N SER A 302 -4.50 -15.31 8.43
CA SER A 302 -4.59 -16.15 7.23
C SER A 302 -3.95 -17.52 7.45
N ARG A 303 -2.78 -17.56 8.08
CA ARG A 303 -2.03 -18.79 8.33
C ARG A 303 -2.81 -19.74 9.23
N ARG A 304 -3.51 -19.20 10.25
CA ARG A 304 -4.36 -19.98 11.15
C ARG A 304 -5.53 -20.63 10.42
N LEU A 305 -6.26 -19.90 9.58
CA LEU A 305 -7.33 -20.48 8.76
C LEU A 305 -6.79 -21.57 7.83
N ALA A 306 -5.68 -21.27 7.16
CA ALA A 306 -5.04 -22.18 6.23
C ALA A 306 -4.54 -23.48 6.91
N SER A 307 -4.08 -23.38 8.16
CA SER A 307 -3.65 -24.53 8.97
C SER A 307 -4.82 -25.43 9.33
N ILE A 308 -5.97 -24.85 9.69
CA ILE A 308 -7.19 -25.62 9.96
C ILE A 308 -7.63 -26.39 8.70
N LEU A 309 -7.66 -25.71 7.54
CA LEU A 309 -8.13 -26.31 6.29
C LEU A 309 -7.17 -27.39 5.76
N TRP A 310 -5.88 -27.06 5.65
CA TRP A 310 -4.91 -27.89 4.92
C TRP A 310 -3.94 -28.65 5.83
N GLY A 311 -3.82 -28.27 7.09
CA GLY A 311 -2.87 -28.84 8.05
C GLY A 311 -1.46 -28.25 7.92
N GLU A 312 -0.74 -28.19 9.05
CA GLU A 312 0.62 -27.64 9.16
C GLU A 312 1.62 -28.27 8.20
N SER A 313 1.53 -29.59 7.97
CA SER A 313 2.43 -30.28 7.03
C SER A 313 2.27 -29.78 5.60
N ALA A 314 1.03 -29.52 5.16
CA ALA A 314 0.77 -29.04 3.82
C ALA A 314 1.26 -27.59 3.66
N LEU A 315 1.03 -26.75 4.67
CA LEU A 315 1.55 -25.39 4.71
C LEU A 315 3.07 -25.38 4.63
N LYS A 316 3.76 -26.13 5.49
CA LYS A 316 5.23 -26.19 5.50
C LYS A 316 5.81 -26.67 4.18
N SER A 317 5.15 -27.65 3.53
CA SER A 317 5.60 -28.15 2.22
C SER A 317 5.45 -27.15 1.07
N ARG A 318 4.61 -26.12 1.24
CA ARG A 318 4.32 -25.10 0.22
C ARG A 318 4.81 -23.71 0.61
N ALA A 319 5.35 -23.55 1.81
CA ALA A 319 5.90 -22.29 2.26
C ALA A 319 7.03 -21.88 1.30
N PRO A 320 7.08 -20.60 0.88
CA PRO A 320 8.26 -20.09 0.19
C PRO A 320 9.48 -20.33 1.10
N THR A 321 10.47 -21.06 0.61
CA THR A 321 11.73 -21.22 1.33
C THR A 321 12.51 -19.92 1.24
N SER A 322 12.55 -19.14 2.31
CA SER A 322 13.55 -18.09 2.48
C SER A 322 14.66 -18.65 3.33
N GLU A 323 15.85 -18.86 2.75
CA GLU A 323 16.99 -19.40 3.48
C GLU A 323 17.42 -18.48 4.64
N ALA A 324 17.17 -17.17 4.47
CA ALA A 324 17.43 -16.16 5.48
C ALA A 324 16.67 -14.85 5.25
N ILE A 325 16.74 -13.95 6.23
CA ILE A 325 16.41 -12.52 6.14
C ILE A 325 17.72 -11.73 6.22
N ASP A 326 17.95 -10.84 5.25
CA ASP A 326 19.12 -9.96 5.22
C ASP A 326 18.78 -8.58 5.80
N TRP A 327 19.43 -8.23 6.90
CA TRP A 327 19.27 -6.98 7.61
C TRP A 327 20.44 -6.05 7.32
N ARG A 328 20.15 -4.81 6.94
CA ARG A 328 21.19 -3.78 6.80
C ARG A 328 21.67 -3.33 8.19
N VAL A 329 22.96 -3.46 8.47
CA VAL A 329 23.54 -3.13 9.79
C VAL A 329 24.01 -1.67 9.90
N SER A 330 23.27 -0.74 9.30
CA SER A 330 23.59 0.69 9.39
C SER A 330 23.35 1.23 10.82
N PRO A 331 23.94 2.38 11.17
CA PRO A 331 23.64 3.04 12.44
C PRO A 331 22.15 3.28 12.66
N ASP A 332 21.44 3.72 11.62
CA ASP A 332 20.02 4.09 11.72
C ASP A 332 19.12 2.86 11.85
N SER A 333 19.40 1.78 11.12
CA SER A 333 18.67 0.52 11.27
C SER A 333 18.83 -0.06 12.67
N ILE A 334 20.04 -0.01 13.23
CA ILE A 334 20.30 -0.47 14.60
C ILE A 334 19.58 0.41 15.63
N ALA A 335 19.67 1.74 15.48
CA ALA A 335 19.02 2.68 16.39
C ALA A 335 17.50 2.52 16.38
N TYR A 336 16.91 2.28 15.21
CA TYR A 336 15.49 2.00 15.09
C TYR A 336 15.07 0.75 15.87
N LEU A 337 15.77 -0.38 15.73
CA LEU A 337 15.42 -1.59 16.48
C LEU A 337 15.62 -1.41 18.00
N ASP A 338 16.62 -0.61 18.40
CA ASP A 338 16.83 -0.20 19.80
C ASP A 338 15.63 0.59 20.36
N GLU A 339 14.99 1.44 19.57
CA GLU A 339 13.78 2.17 19.96
C GLU A 339 12.54 1.27 19.92
N ALA A 340 12.38 0.46 18.87
CA ALA A 340 11.23 -0.41 18.66
C ALA A 340 11.09 -1.43 19.80
N GLN A 341 12.17 -2.05 20.27
CA GLN A 341 12.11 -3.01 21.38
C GLN A 341 11.55 -2.37 22.67
N ILE A 342 11.74 -1.06 22.87
CA ILE A 342 11.21 -0.33 24.03
C ILE A 342 9.70 -0.18 23.86
N GLU A 343 9.25 0.31 22.70
CA GLU A 343 7.83 0.47 22.38
C GLU A 343 7.06 -0.86 22.53
N PHE A 344 7.57 -1.94 21.93
CA PHE A 344 6.93 -3.27 22.03
C PHE A 344 6.85 -3.77 23.47
N ARG A 345 7.89 -3.52 24.27
CA ARG A 345 7.87 -3.91 25.68
C ARG A 345 6.85 -3.09 26.49
N GLU A 346 6.75 -1.79 26.23
CA GLU A 346 5.77 -0.90 26.87
C GLU A 346 4.32 -1.29 26.51
N ASN A 347 4.10 -1.81 25.30
CA ASN A 347 2.81 -2.32 24.84
C ASN A 347 2.49 -3.75 25.33
N GLY A 348 3.39 -4.38 26.10
CA GLY A 348 3.21 -5.73 26.63
C GLY A 348 3.57 -6.86 25.65
N GLU A 349 4.13 -6.54 24.49
CA GLU A 349 4.56 -7.47 23.44
C GLU A 349 5.99 -7.97 23.72
N VAL A 350 6.17 -8.61 24.88
CA VAL A 350 7.49 -8.95 25.43
C VAL A 350 8.31 -9.88 24.52
N GLU A 351 7.67 -10.86 23.87
CA GLU A 351 8.36 -11.80 22.98
C GLU A 351 8.94 -11.11 21.73
N ILE A 352 8.20 -10.16 21.17
CA ILE A 352 8.68 -9.32 20.06
C ILE A 352 9.84 -8.44 20.52
N ALA A 353 9.72 -7.81 21.69
CA ALA A 353 10.77 -6.98 22.25
C ALA A 353 12.07 -7.77 22.52
N ASP A 354 11.95 -8.99 23.05
CA ASP A 354 13.11 -9.87 23.29
C ASP A 354 13.78 -10.30 21.98
N TRP A 355 12.99 -10.63 20.96
CA TRP A 355 13.51 -10.93 19.63
C TRP A 355 14.25 -9.72 19.02
N LEU A 356 13.64 -8.53 19.06
CA LEU A 356 14.26 -7.29 18.59
C LEU A 356 15.58 -7.00 19.31
N SER A 357 15.62 -7.23 20.62
CA SER A 357 16.83 -7.05 21.42
C SER A 357 17.97 -7.95 20.96
N LYS A 358 17.67 -9.23 20.73
CA LYS A 358 18.63 -10.19 20.19
C LYS A 358 19.09 -9.81 18.78
N ALA A 359 18.16 -9.50 17.87
CA ALA A 359 18.47 -9.08 16.51
C ALA A 359 19.39 -7.84 16.51
N THR A 360 19.08 -6.84 17.33
CA THR A 360 19.87 -5.62 17.47
C THR A 360 21.30 -5.91 17.95
N ALA A 361 21.46 -6.81 18.93
CA ALA A 361 22.78 -7.21 19.41
C ALA A 361 23.60 -7.93 18.32
N GLU A 362 22.97 -8.83 17.55
CA GLU A 362 23.64 -9.51 16.45
C GLU A 362 24.00 -8.54 15.30
N MET A 363 23.13 -7.58 14.99
CA MET A 363 23.41 -6.52 14.01
C MET A 363 24.57 -5.62 14.44
N LYS A 364 24.65 -5.26 15.72
CA LYS A 364 25.79 -4.51 16.29
C LYS A 364 27.10 -5.29 16.13
N ALA A 365 27.10 -6.59 16.43
CA ALA A 365 28.27 -7.44 16.27
C ALA A 365 28.72 -7.57 14.81
N ALA A 366 27.79 -7.77 13.87
CA ALA A 366 28.09 -7.81 12.43
C ALA A 366 28.67 -6.48 11.93
N ARG A 367 28.12 -5.34 12.39
CA ARG A 367 28.66 -4.01 12.08
C ARG A 367 30.09 -3.83 12.61
N ASP A 368 30.36 -4.23 13.84
CA ASP A 368 31.70 -4.14 14.44
C ASP A 368 32.72 -5.03 13.71
N ALA A 369 32.26 -6.13 13.11
CA ALA A 369 33.05 -7.00 12.24
C ALA A 369 33.26 -6.43 10.81
N GLY A 370 32.64 -5.29 10.48
CA GLY A 370 32.75 -4.66 9.16
C GLY A 370 31.85 -5.31 8.09
N GLU A 371 30.87 -6.11 8.49
CA GLU A 371 29.93 -6.73 7.56
C GLU A 371 28.84 -5.72 7.14
N PRO A 372 28.43 -5.68 5.86
CA PRO A 372 27.39 -4.76 5.41
C PRO A 372 25.97 -5.23 5.75
N LEU A 373 25.78 -6.54 6.00
CA LEU A 373 24.51 -7.18 6.29
C LEU A 373 24.67 -8.13 7.48
N TRP A 374 23.63 -8.27 8.29
CA TRP A 374 23.46 -9.38 9.21
C TRP A 374 22.40 -10.32 8.63
N ARG A 375 22.69 -11.62 8.59
CA ARG A 375 21.82 -12.63 8.00
C ARG A 375 21.15 -13.47 9.09
N GLU A 376 19.83 -13.41 9.16
CA GLU A 376 19.00 -14.23 10.05
C GLU A 376 18.55 -15.49 9.30
N THR A 377 19.14 -16.65 9.59
CA THR A 377 18.88 -17.92 8.90
C THR A 377 17.60 -18.61 9.38
N GLU A 378 17.08 -19.57 8.61
CA GLU A 378 15.81 -20.29 8.86
C GLU A 378 15.66 -20.90 10.28
N ASP A 379 16.74 -21.45 10.86
CA ASP A 379 16.77 -21.93 12.27
C ASP A 379 16.49 -20.81 13.29
N LYS A 380 16.79 -19.55 12.93
CA LYS A 380 16.50 -18.36 13.72
C LYS A 380 15.12 -17.79 13.38
N VAL A 381 14.76 -17.71 12.09
CA VAL A 381 13.47 -17.18 11.59
C VAL A 381 12.26 -17.97 12.10
N SER A 382 12.35 -19.30 12.17
CA SER A 382 11.25 -20.16 12.66
C SER A 382 10.93 -19.99 14.16
N ALA A 383 11.80 -19.30 14.90
CA ALA A 383 11.61 -18.94 16.31
C ALA A 383 11.28 -17.45 16.51
N SER A 384 11.12 -16.68 15.43
CA SER A 384 10.99 -15.22 15.47
C SER A 384 9.54 -14.78 15.22
N PRO A 385 8.93 -13.95 16.09
CA PRO A 385 7.69 -13.23 15.77
C PRO A 385 7.88 -12.12 14.71
N GLY A 386 9.11 -11.94 14.20
CA GLY A 386 9.57 -10.85 13.35
C GLY A 386 8.92 -10.69 11.97
N GLN A 387 8.05 -11.62 11.53
CA GLN A 387 7.33 -11.46 10.26
C GLN A 387 6.38 -10.26 10.26
N ASP A 388 5.86 -9.86 11.43
CA ASP A 388 4.94 -8.71 11.57
C ASP A 388 5.61 -7.41 12.06
N VAL A 389 6.83 -7.49 12.62
CA VAL A 389 7.54 -6.33 13.22
C VAL A 389 8.12 -5.37 12.18
N SER A 390 8.29 -5.88 10.97
CA SER A 390 8.80 -5.12 9.86
C SER A 390 7.89 -3.88 9.61
N ALA A 391 6.59 -4.00 9.84
CA ALA A 391 5.50 -3.04 9.60
C ALA A 391 5.65 -1.51 9.89
N LYS A 392 6.70 -0.94 10.51
CA LYS A 392 6.66 0.48 10.93
C LYS A 392 7.96 1.26 10.70
N THR A 393 8.33 1.64 9.47
CA THR A 393 9.32 2.73 9.30
C THR A 393 8.65 4.06 9.05
N ILE A 394 8.95 4.99 9.95
CA ILE A 394 8.98 6.43 9.69
C ILE A 394 10.38 6.88 10.09
N LEU A 395 11.32 7.09 9.15
CA LEU A 395 12.56 7.79 9.49
C LEU A 395 12.20 9.25 9.76
N ARG A 396 12.14 9.62 11.04
CA ARG A 396 12.09 11.01 11.47
C ARG A 396 13.49 11.58 11.41
N HIS A 397 13.86 12.21 10.30
CA HIS A 397 15.02 13.08 10.29
C HIS A 397 14.73 14.31 11.17
N ARG A 398 15.27 14.30 12.39
CA ARG A 398 15.39 15.50 13.23
C ARG A 398 16.59 16.31 12.71
N TYR A 399 16.31 17.34 11.92
CA TYR A 399 17.26 18.45 11.80
C TYR A 399 16.93 19.47 12.90
N MET A 400 17.97 19.89 13.63
CA MET A 400 17.95 21.05 14.52
C MET A 400 17.61 22.33 13.75
#